data_AF-A0A961JSA0-F1
#
_entry.id   AF-A0A961JSA0-F1
#
_cell.length_a   1.000
_cell.length_b   1.000
_cell.length_c   1.000
_cell.angle_alpha   90.00
_cell.angle_beta   90.00
_cell.angle_gamma   90.00
#
_symmetry.space_group_name_H-M   'P 1'
#
loop_
_entity.id
_entity.type
_entity.pdbx_description
1 polymer ?
#
loop_
_entity_poly.entity_id
_entity_poly.type
_entity_poly.pdbx_seq_one_letter_code
_entity_poly.pdbx_strand_id
1 'polypeptide(L)'
;MADDARPLSLADQAFANAMIAVTRPSFGQDWPREAAVDAIRELLPQVNRSHPHLVALSEAAGLVLNAFAMRPGPERTAAVSTALTRAHWAAADFAMWRLGRALEAMNTTQDRNEGRAA
;
A
#
# COMPACT_ATOMS: atom_id res chain seq x y z
N MET A 1 -12.78 -15.83 -10.30
CA MET A 1 -11.61 -15.91 -9.39
C MET A 1 -10.62 -14.87 -9.88
N ALA A 2 -10.27 -13.89 -9.06
CA ALA A 2 -9.22 -12.94 -9.41
C ALA A 2 -7.89 -13.68 -9.47
N ASP A 3 -7.13 -13.47 -10.53
CA ASP A 3 -5.87 -14.16 -10.77
C ASP A 3 -4.76 -13.51 -9.93
N ASP A 4 -4.59 -13.98 -8.69
CA ASP A 4 -3.51 -13.57 -7.76
C ASP A 4 -2.11 -13.93 -8.29
N ALA A 5 -1.99 -14.59 -9.46
CA ALA A 5 -0.72 -14.95 -10.05
C ALA A 5 -0.09 -13.81 -10.87
N ARG A 6 -0.85 -12.79 -11.29
CA ARG A 6 -0.30 -11.71 -12.12
C ARG A 6 0.66 -10.84 -11.29
N PRO A 7 1.91 -10.63 -11.76
CA PRO A 7 2.84 -9.75 -11.07
C PRO A 7 2.32 -8.31 -11.04
N LEU A 8 2.54 -7.63 -9.91
CA LEU A 8 2.19 -6.23 -9.74
C LEU A 8 2.98 -5.35 -10.71
N SER A 9 2.30 -4.40 -11.35
CA SER A 9 2.97 -3.39 -12.16
C SER A 9 3.84 -2.47 -11.29
N LEU A 10 4.74 -1.70 -11.91
CA LEU A 10 5.53 -0.71 -11.18
C LEU A 10 4.63 0.35 -10.52
N ALA A 11 3.53 0.74 -11.18
CA ALA A 11 2.55 1.67 -10.63
C ALA A 11 1.86 1.10 -9.39
N ASP A 12 1.44 -0.17 -9.42
CA ASP A 12 0.83 -0.85 -8.27
C ASP A 12 1.80 -0.90 -7.07
N GLN A 13 3.07 -1.23 -7.35
CA GLN A 13 4.10 -1.29 -6.32
C GLN A 13 4.42 0.09 -5.73
N ALA A 14 4.55 1.11 -6.58
CA ALA A 14 4.79 2.49 -6.14
C ALA A 14 3.61 3.02 -5.32
N PHE A 15 2.37 2.72 -5.74
CA PHE A 15 1.16 3.08 -5.01
C PHE A 15 1.12 2.42 -3.63
N ALA A 16 1.34 1.11 -3.56
CA ALA A 16 1.38 0.40 -2.28
C ALA A 16 2.47 0.93 -1.35
N ASN A 17 3.65 1.27 -1.89
CA ASN A 17 4.72 1.89 -1.11
C ASN A 17 4.33 3.28 -0.57
N ALA A 18 3.62 4.11 -1.38
CA ALA A 18 3.11 5.40 -0.93
C ALA A 18 2.06 5.24 0.18
N MET A 19 1.18 4.23 0.08
CA MET A 19 0.23 3.88 1.12
C MET A 19 0.91 3.40 2.41
N ILE A 20 2.01 2.66 2.33
CA ILE A 20 2.81 2.31 3.51
C ILE A 20 3.42 3.59 4.10
N ALA A 21 4.03 4.44 3.28
CA ALA A 21 4.69 5.66 3.72
C ALA A 21 3.73 6.64 4.44
N VAL A 22 2.52 6.85 3.92
CA VAL A 22 1.55 7.80 4.50
C VAL A 22 1.14 7.42 5.93
N THR A 23 1.17 6.12 6.25
CA THR A 23 0.79 5.56 7.56
C THR A 23 1.92 5.56 8.58
N ARG A 24 3.17 5.85 8.18
CA ARG A 24 4.30 5.82 9.10
C ARG A 24 4.16 6.92 10.15
N PRO A 25 4.52 6.64 11.42
CA PRO A 25 4.65 7.68 12.43
C PRO A 25 5.71 8.69 11.98
N SER A 26 5.35 9.96 11.94
CA SER A 26 6.28 11.05 11.65
C SER A 26 6.89 11.51 12.97
N PHE A 27 8.14 11.16 13.24
CA PHE A 27 8.88 11.66 14.41
C PHE A 27 9.36 13.10 14.17
N GLY A 28 8.43 14.06 14.20
CA GLY A 28 8.76 15.49 14.17
C GLY A 28 8.99 16.12 12.78
N GLN A 29 8.77 15.38 11.69
CA GLN A 29 8.75 15.93 10.32
C GLN A 29 7.50 15.47 9.58
N ASP A 30 6.60 16.39 9.25
CA ASP A 30 5.40 16.14 8.43
C ASP A 30 5.72 15.91 6.93
N TRP A 31 6.96 16.22 6.53
CA TRP A 31 7.49 16.12 5.17
C TRP A 31 7.30 14.77 4.45
N PRO A 32 7.31 13.57 5.09
CA PRO A 32 7.04 12.33 4.36
C PRO A 32 5.56 12.10 4.06
N ARG A 33 4.63 12.81 4.72
CA ARG A 33 3.19 12.53 4.57
C ARG A 33 2.56 13.27 3.40
N GLU A 34 2.88 14.55 3.20
CA GLU A 34 2.35 15.33 2.08
C GLU A 34 2.82 14.75 0.73
N ALA A 35 4.11 14.45 0.61
CA ALA A 35 4.66 13.81 -0.59
C ALA A 35 4.02 12.43 -0.85
N ALA A 36 3.72 11.65 0.19
CA ALA A 36 3.01 10.38 0.05
C ALA A 36 1.56 10.59 -0.41
N VAL A 37 0.86 11.61 0.11
CA VAL A 37 -0.51 11.95 -0.32
C VAL A 37 -0.54 12.37 -1.79
N ASP A 38 0.44 13.14 -2.26
CA ASP A 38 0.52 13.52 -3.67
C ASP A 38 0.84 12.33 -4.57
N ALA A 39 1.77 11.45 -4.18
CA ALA A 39 2.05 10.22 -4.90
C ALA A 39 0.81 9.30 -4.96
N ILE A 40 0.05 9.19 -3.87
CA ILE A 40 -1.22 8.45 -3.84
C ILE A 40 -2.20 9.06 -4.86
N ARG A 41 -2.34 10.38 -4.91
CA ARG A 41 -3.23 11.08 -5.84
C ARG A 41 -2.86 10.79 -7.30
N GLU A 42 -1.57 10.82 -7.62
CA GLU A 42 -1.06 10.60 -8.98
C GLU A 42 -1.20 9.12 -9.42
N LEU A 43 -0.92 8.19 -8.52
CA LEU A 43 -0.84 6.77 -8.86
C LEU A 43 -2.20 6.06 -8.79
N LEU A 44 -3.12 6.50 -7.93
CA LEU A 44 -4.42 5.86 -7.72
C LEU A 44 -5.21 5.58 -9.03
N PRO A 45 -5.23 6.46 -10.05
CA PRO A 45 -5.88 6.18 -11.33
C PRO A 45 -5.25 5.03 -12.13
N GLN A 46 -3.97 4.72 -11.90
CA GLN A 46 -3.21 3.70 -12.63
C GLN A 46 -3.24 2.33 -11.95
N VAL A 47 -3.76 2.25 -10.73
CA VAL A 47 -3.79 1.01 -9.93
C VAL A 47 -4.72 -0.03 -10.55
N ASN A 48 -4.26 -1.26 -10.64
CA ASN A 48 -5.06 -2.40 -11.04
C ASN A 48 -6.05 -2.80 -9.94
N ARG A 49 -7.24 -2.20 -9.94
CA ARG A 49 -8.31 -2.48 -8.97
C ARG A 49 -8.97 -3.86 -9.12
N SER A 50 -8.52 -4.70 -10.05
CA SER A 50 -8.96 -6.09 -10.13
C SER A 50 -8.15 -7.03 -9.24
N HIS A 51 -7.03 -6.56 -8.68
CA HIS A 51 -6.23 -7.33 -7.72
C HIS A 51 -6.79 -7.15 -6.29
N PRO A 52 -7.13 -8.24 -5.57
CA PRO A 52 -7.87 -8.14 -4.31
C PRO A 52 -7.14 -7.32 -3.24
N HIS A 53 -5.83 -7.50 -3.09
CA HIS A 53 -5.03 -6.73 -2.13
C HIS A 53 -4.83 -5.25 -2.51
N LEU A 54 -5.10 -4.86 -3.76
CA LEU A 54 -5.05 -3.45 -4.20
C LEU A 54 -6.41 -2.75 -4.04
N VAL A 55 -7.52 -3.50 -3.97
CA VAL A 55 -8.86 -2.94 -3.73
C VAL A 55 -8.90 -2.25 -2.37
N ALA A 56 -8.51 -2.96 -1.29
CA ALA A 56 -8.52 -2.41 0.06
C ALA A 56 -7.59 -1.18 0.19
N LEU A 57 -6.42 -1.21 -0.45
CA LEU A 57 -5.52 -0.05 -0.52
C LEU A 57 -6.16 1.13 -1.27
N SER A 58 -6.84 0.88 -2.38
CA SER A 58 -7.51 1.92 -3.18
C SER A 58 -8.66 2.59 -2.42
N GLU A 59 -9.45 1.81 -1.67
CA GLU A 59 -10.52 2.34 -0.81
C GLU A 59 -9.95 3.21 0.30
N ALA A 60 -8.90 2.73 0.99
CA ALA A 60 -8.24 3.51 2.03
C ALA A 60 -7.57 4.78 1.47
N ALA A 61 -6.98 4.72 0.27
CA ALA A 61 -6.44 5.88 -0.42
C ALA A 61 -7.50 6.96 -0.66
N GLY A 62 -8.71 6.58 -1.05
CA GLY A 62 -9.83 7.52 -1.21
C GLY A 62 -10.15 8.26 0.09
N LEU A 63 -10.16 7.56 1.22
CA LEU A 63 -10.36 8.18 2.54
C LEU A 63 -9.24 9.16 2.89
N VAL A 64 -7.98 8.78 2.63
CA VAL A 64 -6.81 9.64 2.85
C VAL A 64 -6.92 10.91 2.01
N LEU A 65 -7.17 10.79 0.70
CA LEU A 65 -7.28 11.95 -0.18
C LEU A 65 -8.42 12.89 0.23
N ASN A 66 -9.57 12.34 0.60
CA ASN A 66 -10.71 13.13 1.06
C ASN A 66 -10.40 13.87 2.37
N ALA A 67 -9.82 13.17 3.36
CA ALA A 67 -9.48 13.78 4.64
C ALA A 67 -8.42 14.89 4.51
N PHE A 68 -7.43 14.71 3.63
CA PHE A 68 -6.39 15.70 3.40
C PHE A 68 -6.86 16.91 2.58
N ALA A 69 -7.94 16.77 1.80
CA ALA A 69 -8.57 17.87 1.08
C ALA A 69 -9.47 18.77 1.97
N MET A 70 -9.83 18.31 3.18
CA MET A 70 -10.63 19.10 4.11
C MET A 70 -9.87 20.35 4.60
N ARG A 71 -10.62 21.41 4.88
CA ARG A 71 -10.06 22.63 5.51
C ARG A 71 -9.51 22.30 6.90
N PRO A 72 -8.41 22.97 7.33
CA PRO A 72 -7.88 22.81 8.68
C PRO A 72 -8.96 23.06 9.75
N GLY A 73 -9.08 22.13 10.70
CA GLY A 73 -10.05 22.21 11.79
C GLY A 73 -10.18 20.88 12.55
N PRO A 74 -10.94 20.83 13.65
CA PRO A 74 -11.11 19.63 14.48
C PRO A 74 -11.68 18.44 13.69
N GLU A 75 -12.62 18.71 12.80
CA GLU A 75 -13.23 17.71 11.92
C GLU A 75 -12.21 17.06 10.98
N ARG A 76 -11.29 17.86 10.42
CA ARG A 76 -10.18 17.36 9.61
C ARG A 76 -9.27 16.46 10.43
N THR A 77 -8.92 16.83 11.66
CA THR A 77 -8.05 16.02 12.51
C THR A 77 -8.67 14.64 12.78
N ALA A 78 -9.96 14.58 13.09
CA ALA A 78 -10.68 13.33 13.26
C ALA A 78 -10.70 12.50 11.97
N ALA A 79 -11.06 13.13 10.84
CA ALA A 79 -11.11 12.48 9.53
C ALA A 79 -9.74 11.92 9.10
N VAL A 80 -8.66 12.70 9.28
CA VAL A 80 -7.28 12.28 8.97
C VAL A 80 -6.88 11.11 9.85
N SER A 81 -7.18 11.16 11.16
CA SER A 81 -6.89 10.04 12.08
C SER A 81 -7.61 8.75 11.67
N THR A 82 -8.90 8.84 11.34
CA THR A 82 -9.68 7.69 10.84
C THR A 82 -9.13 7.16 9.52
N ALA A 83 -8.83 8.05 8.56
CA ALA A 83 -8.30 7.68 7.26
C ALA A 83 -6.93 7.00 7.38
N LEU A 84 -6.02 7.53 8.20
CA LEU A 84 -4.71 6.93 8.44
C LEU A 84 -4.81 5.58 9.16
N THR A 85 -5.75 5.42 10.09
CA THR A 85 -6.02 4.13 10.74
C THR A 85 -6.48 3.08 9.72
N ARG A 86 -7.41 3.45 8.82
CA ARG A 86 -7.87 2.55 7.75
C ARG A 86 -6.74 2.21 6.77
N ALA A 87 -5.95 3.21 6.37
CA ALA A 87 -4.79 3.01 5.52
C ALA A 87 -3.74 2.11 6.17
N HIS A 88 -3.51 2.23 7.48
CA HIS A 88 -2.57 1.39 8.21
C HIS A 88 -2.94 -0.10 8.13
N TRP A 89 -4.21 -0.43 8.40
CA TRP A 89 -4.67 -1.83 8.32
C TRP A 89 -4.61 -2.39 6.89
N ALA A 90 -5.01 -1.61 5.89
CA ALA A 90 -4.91 -2.02 4.49
C ALA A 90 -3.44 -2.22 4.05
N ALA A 91 -2.53 -1.33 4.47
CA ALA A 91 -1.11 -1.44 4.21
C ALA A 91 -0.46 -2.64 4.91
N ALA A 92 -0.87 -2.93 6.15
CA ALA A 92 -0.40 -4.09 6.89
C ALA A 92 -0.83 -5.40 6.23
N ASP A 93 -2.10 -5.52 5.82
CA ASP A 93 -2.61 -6.69 5.09
C ASP A 93 -1.84 -6.93 3.79
N PHE A 94 -1.69 -5.88 2.98
CA PHE A 94 -0.91 -5.95 1.74
C PHE A 94 0.56 -6.34 1.98
N ALA A 95 1.20 -5.77 3.01
CA ALA A 95 2.58 -6.09 3.34
C ALA A 95 2.76 -7.56 3.76
N MET A 96 1.82 -8.10 4.53
CA MET A 96 1.81 -9.51 4.93
C MET A 96 1.64 -10.44 3.73
N TRP A 97 0.70 -10.15 2.83
CA TRP A 97 0.56 -10.89 1.58
C TRP A 97 1.85 -10.85 0.74
N ARG A 98 2.44 -9.66 0.56
CA ARG A 98 3.67 -9.48 -0.20
C ARG A 98 4.85 -10.26 0.40
N LEU A 99 4.94 -10.31 1.74
CA LEU A 99 5.93 -11.11 2.45
C LEU A 99 5.73 -12.61 2.20
N GLY A 100 4.49 -13.10 2.26
CA GLY A 100 4.17 -14.50 1.94
C GLY A 100 4.65 -14.89 0.53
N ARG A 101 4.38 -14.06 -0.47
CA ARG A 101 4.84 -14.27 -1.85
C ARG A 101 6.37 -14.26 -1.98
N ALA A 102 7.05 -13.40 -1.22
CA ALA A 102 8.51 -13.37 -1.20
C ALA A 102 9.10 -14.66 -0.60
N LEU A 103 8.51 -15.18 0.49
CA LEU A 103 8.93 -16.43 1.12
C LEU A 103 8.73 -17.64 0.18
N GLU A 104 7.58 -17.72 -0.50
CA GLU A 104 7.32 -18.75 -1.52
C GLU A 104 8.36 -18.73 -2.66
N ALA A 105 8.69 -17.53 -3.14
CA ALA A 105 9.69 -17.35 -4.20
C ALA A 105 11.11 -17.75 -3.75
N MET A 106 11.48 -17.47 -2.48
CA MET A 106 12.76 -17.90 -1.92
C MET A 106 12.84 -19.43 -1.82
N ASN A 107 11.80 -20.09 -1.30
CA ASN A 107 11.77 -21.54 -1.17
C ASN A 107 11.86 -22.25 -2.53
N THR A 108 11.08 -21.79 -3.53
CA THR A 108 11.17 -22.35 -4.89
C THR A 108 12.52 -22.12 -5.58
N THR A 109 13.23 -21.05 -5.22
CA THR A 109 14.59 -20.80 -5.73
C THR A 109 15.60 -21.72 -5.05
N GLN A 110 15.46 -21.99 -3.76
CA GLN A 110 16.30 -22.93 -3.02
C GLN A 110 16.17 -24.35 -3.55
N ASP A 111 14.94 -24.87 -3.73
CA ASP A 111 14.67 -26.21 -4.26
C ASP A 111 15.32 -26.43 -5.65
N ARG A 112 15.28 -25.40 -6.50
CA ARG A 112 15.91 -25.45 -7.84
C ARG A 112 17.43 -25.49 -7.78
N ASN A 113 18.03 -24.86 -6.78
CA ASN A 113 19.47 -24.85 -6.59
C ASN A 113 19.96 -26.18 -6.01
N GLU A 114 19.22 -26.76 -5.07
CA GLU A 114 19.53 -28.08 -4.49
C GLU A 114 19.34 -29.21 -5.51
N GLY A 115 18.27 -29.17 -6.33
CA GLY A 115 18.04 -30.15 -7.40
C GLY A 115 18.99 -30.07 -8.61
N ARG A 116 19.80 -29.00 -8.71
CA ARG A 116 20.88 -28.88 -9.72
C ARG A 116 22.24 -29.35 -9.20
N ALA A 117 22.37 -29.55 -7.89
CA ALA A 117 23.59 -30.02 -7.24
C ALA A 117 23.62 -31.55 -7.05
N ALA A 118 22.53 -32.25 -7.39
CA ALA A 118 22.40 -33.71 -7.40
C ALA A 118 22.49 -34.25 -8.83
#